data_AF-A0A4R5D8C8-F1
#
_entry.id   AF-A0A4R5D8C8-F1
#
_cell.length_a   1.000
_cell.length_b   1.000
_cell.length_c   1.000
_cell.angle_alpha   90.00
_cell.angle_beta   90.00
_cell.angle_gamma   90.00
#
_symmetry.space_group_name_H-M   'P 1'
#
loop_
_entity.id
_entity.type
_entity.pdbx_description
1 polymer ?
#
loop_
_entity_poly.entity_id
_entity_poly.type
_entity_poly.pdbx_seq_one_letter_code
_entity_poly.pdbx_strand_id
1 'polypeptide(L)'
;MAKVKANPMDKFKEKTSDVKPSSFVTESLIKSEIIILPELKDLIPALAEDESRQLEENLIKYGIKDPLSVWETDAITVLNGLEANSPSHDLFADLDNDTTVYILFDGHNRYGIAKDRNLDFKVNKMTFNGLSEVKDYMIDYQLGRRNLTPEQVSYLRGLKYNELKKAGKASGKSVKEKINVAEELAQEFGVTDRTIKRDGEFAEGMDKLTPEFKKDVLSGKSKLAKKDVQALKSAKPSAPIDSMAGVLELLKEQEIEKDHQSEQKVDELVDRAFSGYDLNNDESEGSVNTAQTDLNQLDAFNLDEFKGDLQESPAIENSADSESTEIYETEPVLTVEEVEGDLKQLFEQHLSKDVLIQIINKAGELLNLRD
;
A
#
# COMPACT_ATOMS: atom_id res chain seq x y z
N MET A 1 -60.12 18.99 38.33
CA MET A 1 -60.07 18.03 37.21
C MET A 1 -60.23 18.79 35.89
N ALA A 2 -59.14 19.24 35.28
CA ALA A 2 -59.17 19.96 34.01
C ALA A 2 -59.04 18.95 32.86
N LYS A 3 -60.02 18.93 31.95
CA LYS A 3 -60.02 18.10 30.74
C LYS A 3 -58.96 18.64 29.76
N VAL A 4 -57.91 17.87 29.53
CA VAL A 4 -56.94 18.11 28.45
C VAL A 4 -57.67 17.96 27.12
N LYS A 5 -57.76 19.05 26.35
CA LYS A 5 -58.27 19.01 24.97
C LYS A 5 -57.23 18.32 24.09
N ALA A 6 -57.60 17.19 23.51
CA ALA A 6 -56.78 16.49 22.52
C ALA A 6 -56.43 17.42 21.36
N ASN A 7 -55.16 17.40 20.95
CA ASN A 7 -54.60 18.22 19.89
C ASN A 7 -55.16 17.74 18.53
N PRO A 8 -55.71 18.62 17.67
CA PRO A 8 -56.29 18.22 16.39
C PRO A 8 -55.31 17.51 15.42
N MET A 9 -54.00 17.58 15.65
CA MET A 9 -52.98 16.82 14.92
C MET A 9 -52.96 15.30 15.24
N ASP A 10 -53.37 14.88 16.43
CA ASP A 10 -53.39 13.45 16.78
C ASP A 10 -54.48 12.70 16.01
N LYS A 11 -55.55 13.40 15.60
CA LYS A 11 -56.64 12.83 14.77
C LYS A 11 -56.30 12.71 13.29
N PHE A 12 -55.20 13.33 12.83
CA PHE A 12 -54.71 13.18 11.46
C PHE A 12 -53.79 11.96 11.31
N LYS A 13 -52.99 11.63 12.35
CA LYS A 13 -52.13 10.44 12.35
C LYS A 13 -52.92 9.13 12.35
N GLU A 14 -54.12 9.12 12.90
CA GLU A 14 -54.99 7.93 13.00
C GLU A 14 -55.78 7.64 11.71
N LYS A 15 -55.79 8.56 10.72
CA LYS A 15 -56.63 8.44 9.50
C LYS A 15 -55.85 8.43 8.18
N THR A 16 -54.52 8.39 8.19
CA THR A 16 -53.71 8.33 6.96
C THR A 16 -52.71 7.18 6.95
N SER A 17 -52.96 6.11 7.71
CA SER A 17 -52.08 4.93 7.77
C SER A 17 -52.00 4.11 6.48
N ASP A 18 -52.89 4.35 5.51
CA ASP A 18 -53.01 3.55 4.28
C ASP A 18 -52.75 4.31 2.98
N VAL A 19 -52.14 5.50 3.03
CA VAL A 19 -51.69 6.19 1.82
C VAL A 19 -50.18 6.06 1.73
N LYS A 20 -49.70 5.17 0.84
CA LYS A 20 -48.29 5.16 0.43
C LYS A 20 -47.92 6.60 0.08
N PRO A 21 -46.85 7.18 0.67
CA PRO A 21 -46.44 8.54 0.34
C PRO A 21 -46.26 8.63 -1.17
N SER A 22 -46.81 9.69 -1.78
CA SER A 22 -46.67 9.89 -3.22
C SER A 22 -45.18 9.92 -3.58
N SER A 23 -44.81 9.28 -4.69
CA SER A 23 -43.41 9.19 -5.16
C SER A 23 -42.68 10.54 -5.15
N PHE A 24 -43.41 11.64 -5.38
CA PHE A 24 -42.88 13.00 -5.38
C PHE A 24 -42.48 13.51 -3.98
N VAL A 25 -43.25 13.19 -2.95
CA VAL A 25 -42.94 13.57 -1.56
C VAL A 25 -41.69 12.83 -1.07
N THR A 26 -41.56 11.55 -1.42
CA THR A 26 -40.38 10.75 -1.10
C THR A 26 -39.12 11.31 -1.77
N GLU A 27 -39.18 11.66 -3.05
CA GLU A 27 -38.03 12.23 -3.76
C GLU A 27 -37.62 13.60 -3.21
N SER A 28 -38.59 14.46 -2.87
CA SER A 28 -38.30 15.78 -2.27
C SER A 28 -37.65 15.67 -0.89
N LEU A 29 -38.07 14.70 -0.06
CA LEU A 29 -37.46 14.45 1.24
C LEU A 29 -36.01 13.98 1.08
N ILE A 30 -35.77 13.04 0.15
CA ILE A 30 -34.41 12.56 -0.11
C ILE A 30 -33.51 13.74 -0.48
N LYS A 31 -33.94 14.61 -1.39
CA LYS A 31 -33.16 15.79 -1.82
C LYS A 31 -32.81 16.77 -0.70
N SER A 32 -33.61 16.85 0.37
CA SER A 32 -33.32 17.70 1.53
C SER A 32 -32.36 17.05 2.51
N GLU A 33 -32.42 15.72 2.64
CA GLU A 33 -31.65 14.94 3.62
C GLU A 33 -30.39 14.25 3.04
N ILE A 34 -29.90 14.66 1.85
CA ILE A 34 -28.66 14.10 1.29
C ILE A 34 -27.47 14.47 2.17
N ILE A 35 -26.75 13.46 2.66
CA ILE A 35 -25.50 13.57 3.40
C ILE A 35 -24.33 13.33 2.46
N ILE A 36 -23.28 14.15 2.57
CA ILE A 36 -22.03 13.98 1.84
C ILE A 36 -20.96 13.49 2.82
N LEU A 37 -20.42 12.29 2.56
CA LEU A 37 -19.27 11.77 3.30
C LEU A 37 -17.96 12.23 2.62
N PRO A 38 -17.06 12.93 3.33
CA PRO A 38 -15.71 13.19 2.86
C PRO A 38 -14.99 11.97 2.27
N GLU A 39 -15.14 10.79 2.89
CA GLU A 39 -14.50 9.55 2.43
C GLU A 39 -14.96 9.10 1.05
N LEU A 40 -16.23 9.37 0.68
CA LEU A 40 -16.75 9.05 -0.64
C LEU A 40 -16.50 10.18 -1.63
N LYS A 41 -16.65 11.43 -1.19
CA LYS A 41 -16.40 12.62 -2.01
C LYS A 41 -14.96 12.67 -2.52
N ASP A 42 -14.01 12.37 -1.64
CA ASP A 42 -12.57 12.50 -1.91
C ASP A 42 -11.94 11.19 -2.43
N LEU A 43 -12.71 10.09 -2.50
CA LEU A 43 -12.26 8.80 -3.03
C LEU A 43 -11.75 8.90 -4.47
N ILE A 44 -12.47 9.68 -5.29
CA ILE A 44 -12.12 9.91 -6.70
C ILE A 44 -11.56 11.33 -6.82
N PRO A 45 -10.41 11.51 -7.51
CA PRO A 45 -9.82 12.83 -7.70
C PRO A 45 -10.81 13.83 -8.29
N ALA A 46 -10.83 15.03 -7.72
CA ALA A 46 -11.68 16.11 -8.21
C ALA A 46 -11.36 16.47 -9.66
N LEU A 47 -12.37 16.96 -10.39
CA LEU A 47 -12.21 17.43 -11.77
C LEU A 47 -11.17 18.55 -11.86
N ALA A 48 -10.51 18.65 -13.01
CA ALA A 48 -9.70 19.82 -13.32
C ALA A 48 -10.56 21.08 -13.45
N GLU A 49 -9.96 22.27 -13.34
CA GLU A 49 -10.72 23.52 -13.31
C GLU A 49 -11.47 23.76 -14.63
N ASP A 50 -10.84 23.43 -15.76
CA ASP A 50 -11.42 23.49 -17.10
C ASP A 50 -12.58 22.49 -17.26
N GLU A 51 -12.40 21.24 -16.80
CA GLU A 51 -13.46 20.23 -16.80
C GLU A 51 -14.65 20.64 -15.93
N SER A 52 -14.38 21.18 -14.74
CA SER A 52 -15.41 21.67 -13.82
C SER A 52 -16.21 22.82 -14.42
N ARG A 53 -15.53 23.78 -15.06
CA ARG A 53 -16.16 24.91 -15.75
C ARG A 53 -17.02 24.44 -16.92
N GLN A 54 -16.50 23.52 -17.73
CA GLN A 54 -17.25 22.95 -18.84
C GLN A 54 -18.48 22.15 -18.36
N LEU A 55 -18.35 21.41 -17.26
CA LEU A 55 -19.48 20.72 -16.63
C LEU A 55 -20.53 21.74 -16.20
N GLU A 56 -20.15 22.80 -15.49
CA GLU A 56 -21.07 23.84 -15.04
C GLU A 56 -21.83 24.50 -16.20
N GLU A 57 -21.12 24.91 -17.26
CA GLU A 57 -21.74 25.48 -18.47
C GLU A 57 -22.78 24.53 -19.10
N ASN A 58 -22.44 23.24 -19.17
CA ASN A 58 -23.35 22.21 -19.69
C ASN A 58 -24.58 22.02 -18.81
N LEU A 59 -24.41 22.02 -17.48
CA LEU A 59 -25.52 21.86 -16.53
C LEU A 59 -26.46 23.06 -16.54
N ILE A 60 -25.93 24.28 -16.62
CA ILE A 60 -26.74 25.50 -16.75
C ILE A 60 -27.53 25.48 -18.07
N LYS A 61 -26.89 25.06 -19.17
CA LYS A 61 -27.50 25.10 -20.50
C LYS A 61 -28.53 24.00 -20.73
N TYR A 62 -28.29 22.80 -20.24
CA TYR A 62 -29.09 21.61 -20.59
C TYR A 62 -29.76 20.93 -19.38
N GLY A 63 -29.51 21.41 -18.16
CA GLY A 63 -29.96 20.78 -16.93
C GLY A 63 -29.18 19.50 -16.58
N ILE A 64 -29.47 18.95 -15.40
CA ILE A 64 -28.91 17.69 -14.94
C ILE A 64 -29.73 16.54 -15.54
N LYS A 65 -29.19 15.91 -16.59
CA LYS A 65 -29.86 14.79 -17.27
C LYS A 65 -29.68 13.47 -16.52
N ASP A 66 -28.45 13.20 -16.10
CA ASP A 66 -28.11 11.98 -15.39
C ASP A 66 -28.40 12.17 -13.90
N PRO A 67 -29.21 11.27 -13.29
CA PRO A 67 -29.55 11.37 -11.88
C PRO A 67 -28.32 11.29 -10.99
N LEU A 68 -28.44 11.85 -9.78
CA LEU A 68 -27.46 11.66 -8.71
C LEU A 68 -27.72 10.32 -8.04
N SER A 69 -26.66 9.60 -7.69
CA SER A 69 -26.81 8.28 -7.07
C SER A 69 -26.63 8.37 -5.57
N VAL A 70 -27.63 7.87 -4.85
CA VAL A 70 -27.75 7.94 -3.39
C VAL A 70 -27.86 6.52 -2.83
N TRP A 71 -27.11 6.26 -1.78
CA TRP A 71 -27.19 5.06 -0.99
C TRP A 71 -28.20 5.25 0.13
N GLU A 72 -29.29 4.49 0.07
CA GLU A 72 -30.32 4.44 1.13
C GLU A 72 -29.95 3.32 2.11
N THR A 73 -29.70 3.67 3.37
CA THR A 73 -29.24 2.75 4.41
C THR A 73 -29.58 3.27 5.80
N ASP A 74 -29.20 2.54 6.85
CA ASP A 74 -29.31 3.00 8.24
C ASP A 74 -27.99 3.61 8.74
N ALA A 75 -28.08 4.48 9.74
CA ALA A 75 -26.91 5.18 10.30
C ALA A 75 -25.84 4.20 10.81
N ILE A 76 -26.24 3.09 11.45
CA ILE A 76 -25.29 2.11 11.98
C ILE A 76 -24.49 1.39 10.89
N THR A 77 -25.09 1.10 9.74
CA THR A 77 -24.40 0.48 8.60
C THR A 77 -23.33 1.42 8.04
N VAL A 78 -23.58 2.73 8.00
CA VAL A 78 -22.57 3.71 7.61
C VAL A 78 -21.45 3.77 8.66
N LEU A 79 -21.80 3.95 9.93
CA LEU A 79 -20.86 4.05 11.05
C LEU A 79 -19.93 2.85 11.16
N ASN A 80 -20.45 1.63 10.95
CA ASN A 80 -19.65 0.40 10.95
C ASN A 80 -18.60 0.34 9.84
N GLY A 81 -18.77 1.12 8.77
CA GLY A 81 -17.83 1.22 7.66
C GLY A 81 -16.82 2.35 7.78
N LEU A 82 -16.99 3.27 8.73
CA LEU A 82 -16.11 4.41 8.93
C LEU A 82 -14.91 4.05 9.82
N GLU A 83 -13.77 4.65 9.52
CA GLU A 83 -12.57 4.55 10.37
C GLU A 83 -12.81 5.25 11.72
N ALA A 84 -12.14 4.80 12.78
CA ALA A 84 -12.37 5.31 14.14
C ALA A 84 -12.11 6.82 14.30
N ASN A 85 -11.26 7.40 13.46
CA ASN A 85 -10.91 8.83 13.45
C ASN A 85 -11.58 9.61 12.30
N SER A 86 -12.59 9.03 11.65
CA SER A 86 -13.29 9.68 10.55
C SER A 86 -13.99 10.96 11.03
N PRO A 87 -13.89 12.08 10.28
CA PRO A 87 -14.67 13.29 10.58
C PRO A 87 -16.17 13.10 10.35
N SER A 88 -16.58 12.02 9.66
CA SER A 88 -17.97 11.74 9.34
C SER A 88 -18.78 11.21 10.52
N HIS A 89 -18.15 10.78 11.62
CA HIS A 89 -18.86 10.36 12.84
C HIS A 89 -19.78 11.48 13.37
N ASP A 90 -19.34 12.74 13.28
CA ASP A 90 -20.10 13.90 13.75
C ASP A 90 -21.41 14.11 12.95
N LEU A 91 -21.48 13.64 11.71
CA LEU A 91 -22.68 13.75 10.86
C LEU A 91 -23.83 12.87 11.36
N PHE A 92 -23.55 11.89 12.22
CA PHE A 92 -24.52 10.93 12.74
C PHE A 92 -24.67 10.98 14.26
N ALA A 93 -24.00 11.92 14.95
CA ALA A 93 -23.95 11.97 16.42
C ALA A 93 -25.33 12.11 17.08
N ASP A 94 -26.27 12.79 16.41
CA ASP A 94 -27.63 13.05 16.90
C ASP A 94 -28.68 12.09 16.32
N LEU A 95 -28.27 11.05 15.58
CA LEU A 95 -29.17 10.11 14.93
C LEU A 95 -29.22 8.77 15.67
N ASP A 96 -30.43 8.19 15.75
CA ASP A 96 -30.59 6.82 16.22
C ASP A 96 -29.99 5.84 15.20
N ASN A 97 -29.46 4.71 15.68
CA ASN A 97 -28.76 3.72 14.86
C ASN A 97 -29.58 3.19 13.68
N ASP A 98 -30.90 3.08 13.82
CA ASP A 98 -31.84 2.57 12.81
C ASP A 98 -32.42 3.69 11.92
N THR A 99 -31.99 4.94 12.11
CA THR A 99 -32.42 6.07 11.29
C THR A 99 -32.00 5.84 9.84
N THR A 100 -32.97 5.89 8.92
CA THR A 100 -32.68 5.85 7.49
C THR A 100 -32.01 7.13 7.03
N VAL A 101 -30.87 6.99 6.38
CA VAL A 101 -30.03 8.07 5.84
C VAL A 101 -29.81 7.90 4.34
N TYR A 102 -29.49 9.01 3.69
CA TYR A 102 -29.33 9.11 2.24
C TYR A 102 -27.94 9.64 1.91
N ILE A 103 -27.01 8.75 1.59
CA ILE A 103 -25.61 9.11 1.36
C ILE A 103 -25.37 9.32 -0.14
N LEU A 104 -24.87 10.50 -0.53
CA LEU A 104 -24.43 10.73 -1.91
C LEU A 104 -23.13 9.94 -2.17
N PHE A 105 -23.12 9.11 -3.21
CA PHE A 105 -21.90 8.38 -3.60
C PHE A 105 -21.49 8.62 -5.05
N ASP A 106 -22.39 9.06 -5.94
CA ASP A 106 -22.02 9.55 -7.28
C ASP A 106 -22.72 10.86 -7.63
N GLY A 107 -22.00 11.72 -8.35
CA GLY A 107 -22.50 13.02 -8.78
C GLY A 107 -22.21 14.17 -7.82
N HIS A 108 -21.19 14.07 -6.94
CA HIS A 108 -20.75 15.14 -6.04
C HIS A 108 -20.59 16.51 -6.74
N ASN A 109 -19.92 16.56 -7.90
CA ASN A 109 -19.75 17.80 -8.65
C ASN A 109 -21.09 18.36 -9.17
N ARG A 110 -21.95 17.48 -9.69
CA ARG A 110 -23.29 17.84 -10.17
C ARG A 110 -24.16 18.35 -9.01
N TYR A 111 -24.07 17.71 -7.84
CA TYR A 111 -24.80 18.11 -6.64
C TYR A 111 -24.38 19.50 -6.14
N GLY A 112 -23.08 19.79 -6.06
CA GLY A 112 -22.56 21.11 -5.68
C GLY A 112 -23.11 22.20 -6.60
N ILE A 113 -22.95 22.02 -7.92
CA ILE A 113 -23.46 22.97 -8.92
C ILE A 113 -25.00 23.08 -8.84
N ALA A 114 -25.71 21.98 -8.60
CA ALA A 114 -27.16 22.00 -8.47
C ALA A 114 -27.63 22.87 -7.30
N LYS A 115 -26.96 22.77 -6.14
CA LYS A 115 -27.26 23.58 -4.96
C LYS A 115 -26.90 25.05 -5.21
N ASP A 116 -25.74 25.33 -5.78
CA ASP A 116 -25.26 26.70 -6.02
C ASP A 116 -26.11 27.45 -7.06
N ARG A 117 -26.56 26.74 -8.11
CA ARG A 117 -27.35 27.31 -9.21
C ARG A 117 -28.85 27.06 -9.08
N ASN A 118 -29.29 26.45 -7.99
CA ASN A 118 -30.68 26.05 -7.73
C ASN A 118 -31.31 25.27 -8.91
N LEU A 119 -30.56 24.31 -9.44
CA LEU A 119 -31.00 23.42 -10.52
C LEU A 119 -31.72 22.21 -9.94
N ASP A 120 -32.82 21.81 -10.55
CA ASP A 120 -33.46 20.54 -10.21
C ASP A 120 -32.65 19.36 -10.76
N PHE A 121 -32.72 18.24 -10.06
CA PHE A 121 -32.03 17.00 -10.40
C PHE A 121 -32.88 15.81 -10.01
N LYS A 122 -32.63 14.65 -10.62
CA LYS A 122 -33.26 13.39 -10.21
C LYS A 122 -32.34 12.61 -9.30
N VAL A 123 -32.91 11.76 -8.46
CA VAL A 123 -32.14 10.85 -7.59
C VAL A 123 -32.40 9.41 -8.01
N ASN A 124 -31.31 8.64 -8.16
CA ASN A 124 -31.34 7.19 -8.27
C ASN A 124 -30.92 6.60 -6.93
N LYS A 125 -31.72 5.66 -6.40
CA LYS A 125 -31.46 5.03 -5.10
C LYS A 125 -30.85 3.65 -5.30
N MET A 126 -29.82 3.36 -4.54
CA MET A 126 -29.16 2.05 -4.50
C MET A 126 -28.96 1.61 -3.06
N THR A 127 -28.83 0.30 -2.88
CA THR A 127 -28.61 -0.34 -1.58
C THR A 127 -27.33 -1.15 -1.66
N PHE A 128 -26.54 -1.10 -0.60
CA PHE A 128 -25.28 -1.81 -0.44
C PHE A 128 -25.22 -2.36 0.99
N ASN A 129 -24.42 -3.42 1.20
CA ASN A 129 -24.25 -4.06 2.50
C ASN A 129 -23.37 -3.26 3.46
N GLY A 130 -22.63 -2.26 2.95
CA GLY A 130 -21.80 -1.38 3.76
C GLY A 130 -20.94 -0.45 2.92
N LEU A 131 -20.22 0.46 3.60
CA LEU A 131 -19.43 1.50 2.95
C LEU A 131 -18.35 0.95 2.01
N SER A 132 -17.76 -0.21 2.34
CA SER A 132 -16.74 -0.84 1.49
C SER A 132 -17.28 -1.22 0.11
N GLU A 133 -18.53 -1.71 0.03
CA GLU A 133 -19.15 -2.08 -1.24
C GLU A 133 -19.51 -0.85 -2.08
N VAL A 134 -19.89 0.25 -1.42
CA VAL A 134 -20.10 1.55 -2.09
C VAL A 134 -18.80 2.04 -2.75
N LYS A 135 -17.68 1.98 -2.02
CA LYS A 135 -16.38 2.38 -2.55
C LYS A 135 -15.95 1.52 -3.75
N ASP A 136 -16.13 0.20 -3.64
CA ASP A 136 -15.84 -0.74 -4.72
C ASP A 136 -16.67 -0.43 -5.97
N TYR A 137 -17.98 -0.25 -5.80
CA TYR A 137 -18.89 0.17 -6.87
C TYR A 137 -18.45 1.49 -7.52
N MET A 138 -18.06 2.49 -6.72
CA MET A 138 -17.60 3.78 -7.23
C MET A 138 -16.35 3.63 -8.10
N ILE A 139 -15.39 2.81 -7.69
CA ILE A 139 -14.15 2.58 -8.43
C ILE A 139 -14.45 1.85 -9.75
N ASP A 140 -15.28 0.82 -9.71
CA ASP A 140 -15.69 0.06 -10.90
C ASP A 140 -16.46 0.92 -11.90
N TYR A 141 -17.34 1.78 -11.40
CA TYR A 141 -18.08 2.73 -12.23
C TYR A 141 -17.14 3.71 -12.94
N GLN A 142 -16.04 4.13 -12.30
CA GLN A 142 -15.02 4.95 -12.95
C GLN A 142 -14.21 4.14 -13.96
N LEU A 143 -13.77 2.92 -13.62
CA LEU A 143 -12.99 2.03 -14.50
C LEU A 143 -13.74 1.63 -15.77
N GLY A 144 -15.07 1.57 -15.73
CA GLY A 144 -15.93 1.31 -16.90
C GLY A 144 -15.98 2.44 -17.94
N ARG A 145 -15.34 3.60 -17.67
CA ARG A 145 -15.31 4.74 -18.61
C ARG A 145 -14.32 4.49 -19.75
N ARG A 146 -14.76 4.77 -20.99
CA ARG A 146 -13.97 4.54 -22.22
C ARG A 146 -12.81 5.52 -22.43
N ASN A 147 -12.74 6.61 -21.67
CA ASN A 147 -11.83 7.74 -21.91
C ASN A 147 -10.80 7.93 -20.78
N LEU A 148 -10.41 6.86 -20.07
CA LEU A 148 -9.39 6.96 -19.03
C LEU A 148 -7.97 6.93 -19.61
N THR A 149 -7.08 7.72 -19.04
CA THR A 149 -5.64 7.63 -19.31
C THR A 149 -5.07 6.34 -18.69
N PRO A 150 -3.95 5.81 -19.20
CA PRO A 150 -3.27 4.67 -18.59
C PRO A 150 -2.93 4.89 -17.11
N GLU A 151 -2.59 6.13 -16.74
CA GLU A 151 -2.31 6.56 -15.36
C GLU A 151 -3.56 6.50 -14.49
N GLN A 152 -4.70 6.97 -15.00
CA GLN A 152 -5.99 6.89 -14.30
C GLN A 152 -6.43 5.43 -14.09
N VAL A 153 -6.35 4.59 -15.13
CA VAL A 153 -6.67 3.16 -15.00
C VAL A 153 -5.78 2.50 -13.95
N SER A 154 -4.49 2.79 -13.99
CA SER A 154 -3.53 2.28 -12.99
C SER A 154 -3.87 2.74 -11.58
N TYR A 155 -4.18 4.03 -11.41
CA TYR A 155 -4.53 4.60 -10.11
C TYR A 155 -5.79 3.97 -9.52
N LEU A 156 -6.87 3.90 -10.31
CA LEU A 156 -8.15 3.33 -9.88
C LEU A 156 -8.04 1.83 -9.55
N ARG A 157 -7.32 1.07 -10.38
CA ARG A 157 -7.05 -0.35 -10.10
C ARG A 157 -6.24 -0.55 -8.82
N GLY A 158 -5.28 0.35 -8.57
CA GLY A 158 -4.53 0.42 -7.33
C GLY A 158 -5.40 0.72 -6.11
N LEU A 159 -6.31 1.68 -6.23
CA LEU A 159 -7.30 1.98 -5.19
C LEU A 159 -8.18 0.75 -4.89
N LYS A 160 -8.71 0.06 -5.90
CA LYS A 160 -9.50 -1.18 -5.73
C LYS A 160 -8.71 -2.23 -4.95
N TYR A 161 -7.47 -2.49 -5.37
CA TYR A 161 -6.58 -3.42 -4.68
C TYR A 161 -6.35 -3.03 -3.21
N ASN A 162 -6.08 -1.75 -2.93
CA ASN A 162 -5.79 -1.29 -1.59
C ASN A 162 -7.00 -1.36 -0.66
N GLU A 163 -8.20 -1.01 -1.14
CA GLU A 163 -9.44 -1.11 -0.34
C GLU A 163 -9.79 -2.57 -0.04
N LEU A 164 -9.76 -3.47 -1.04
CA LEU A 164 -10.02 -4.91 -0.82
C LEU A 164 -8.98 -5.55 0.12
N LYS A 165 -7.71 -5.16 -0.01
CA LYS A 165 -6.64 -5.62 0.87
C LYS A 165 -6.85 -5.16 2.32
N LYS A 166 -7.35 -3.94 2.55
CA LYS A 166 -7.69 -3.45 3.90
C LYS A 166 -8.89 -4.21 4.48
N ALA A 167 -9.95 -4.39 3.69
CA ALA A 167 -11.14 -5.14 4.10
C ALA A 167 -10.79 -6.59 4.51
N GLY A 168 -9.92 -7.26 3.75
CA GLY A 168 -9.44 -8.60 4.07
C GLY A 168 -8.69 -8.67 5.41
N LYS A 169 -7.90 -7.64 5.76
CA LYS A 169 -7.14 -7.57 7.03
C LYS A 169 -8.03 -7.32 8.24
N ALA A 170 -9.10 -6.55 8.11
CA ALA A 170 -10.02 -6.25 9.21
C ALA A 170 -10.86 -7.47 9.67
N SER A 171 -11.06 -8.46 8.79
CA SER A 171 -11.95 -9.59 9.06
C SER A 171 -11.42 -10.64 10.05
N GLY A 172 -10.16 -10.57 10.48
CA GLY A 172 -9.57 -11.48 11.49
C GLY A 172 -9.61 -12.98 11.15
N LYS A 173 -10.07 -13.37 9.94
CA LYS A 173 -10.22 -14.77 9.54
C LYS A 173 -8.85 -15.35 9.21
N SER A 174 -8.35 -16.16 10.12
CA SER A 174 -7.25 -17.11 9.90
C SER A 174 -7.62 -18.10 8.79
N VAL A 175 -7.11 -17.81 7.60
CA VAL A 175 -6.57 -18.74 6.58
C VAL A 175 -7.20 -20.14 6.50
N LYS A 176 -8.03 -20.35 5.47
CA LYS A 176 -8.03 -21.63 4.73
C LYS A 176 -8.03 -21.44 3.22
N GLU A 177 -8.48 -20.28 2.73
CA GLU A 177 -8.22 -19.83 1.36
C GLU A 177 -7.75 -18.37 1.45
N LYS A 178 -6.45 -18.13 1.34
CA LYS A 178 -5.96 -16.78 1.05
C LYS A 178 -6.41 -16.50 -0.39
N ILE A 179 -7.60 -15.93 -0.57
CA ILE A 179 -7.96 -15.33 -1.85
C ILE A 179 -6.87 -14.31 -2.14
N ASN A 180 -6.08 -14.58 -3.15
CA ASN A 180 -5.04 -13.68 -3.59
C ASN A 180 -5.73 -12.55 -4.34
N VAL A 181 -6.12 -11.49 -3.62
CA VAL A 181 -6.80 -10.31 -4.18
C VAL A 181 -6.09 -9.79 -5.43
N ALA A 182 -4.74 -9.84 -5.46
CA ALA A 182 -3.98 -9.41 -6.62
C ALA A 182 -4.17 -10.31 -7.85
N GLU A 183 -4.42 -11.60 -7.66
CA GLU A 183 -4.64 -12.57 -8.73
C GLU A 183 -6.07 -12.48 -9.29
N GLU A 184 -7.06 -12.30 -8.42
CA GLU A 184 -8.45 -12.09 -8.83
C GLU A 184 -8.60 -10.81 -9.68
N LEU A 185 -8.06 -9.68 -9.18
CA LEU A 185 -8.08 -8.43 -9.93
C LEU A 185 -7.22 -8.51 -11.20
N ALA A 186 -6.14 -9.29 -11.19
CA ALA A 186 -5.32 -9.51 -12.37
C ALA A 186 -6.12 -10.20 -13.49
N GLN A 187 -6.92 -11.21 -13.15
CA GLN A 187 -7.82 -11.87 -14.09
C GLN A 187 -8.93 -10.93 -14.57
N GLU A 188 -9.56 -10.19 -13.65
CA GLU A 188 -10.62 -9.23 -13.97
C GLU A 188 -10.16 -8.16 -14.97
N PHE A 189 -8.98 -7.58 -14.76
CA PHE A 189 -8.45 -6.49 -15.58
C PHE A 189 -7.53 -6.94 -16.72
N GLY A 190 -7.30 -8.25 -16.87
CA GLY A 190 -6.41 -8.80 -17.90
C GLY A 190 -4.95 -8.35 -17.76
N VAL A 191 -4.45 -8.19 -16.54
CA VAL A 191 -3.07 -7.80 -16.23
C VAL A 191 -2.39 -8.84 -15.32
N THR A 192 -1.11 -8.66 -15.00
CA THR A 192 -0.41 -9.55 -14.06
C THR A 192 -0.64 -9.15 -12.61
N ASP A 193 -0.55 -10.10 -11.68
CA ASP A 193 -0.62 -9.86 -10.23
C ASP A 193 0.41 -8.81 -9.77
N ARG A 194 1.60 -8.83 -10.37
CA ARG A 194 2.67 -7.85 -10.17
C ARG A 194 2.25 -6.44 -10.59
N THR A 195 1.45 -6.32 -11.65
CA THR A 195 0.92 -5.03 -12.10
C THR A 195 -0.11 -4.50 -11.10
N ILE A 196 -1.02 -5.34 -10.61
CA ILE A 196 -1.98 -4.96 -9.56
C ILE A 196 -1.27 -4.45 -8.32
N LYS A 197 -0.25 -5.19 -7.84
CA LYS A 197 0.56 -4.77 -6.68
C LYS A 197 1.21 -3.41 -6.93
N ARG A 198 1.89 -3.23 -8.07
CA ARG A 198 2.54 -1.97 -8.46
C ARG A 198 1.56 -0.80 -8.61
N ASP A 199 0.33 -1.06 -9.02
CA ASP A 199 -0.72 -0.06 -9.09
C ASP A 199 -1.19 0.34 -7.69
N GLY A 200 -1.27 -0.60 -6.75
CA GLY A 200 -1.48 -0.31 -5.34
C GLY A 200 -0.41 0.61 -4.76
N GLU A 201 0.87 0.36 -5.09
CA GLU A 201 2.00 1.21 -4.67
C GLU A 201 1.95 2.58 -5.34
N PHE A 202 1.55 2.62 -6.61
CA PHE A 202 1.34 3.86 -7.33
C PHE A 202 0.24 4.68 -6.65
N ALA A 203 -0.90 4.08 -6.30
CA ALA A 203 -1.97 4.76 -5.58
C ALA A 203 -1.54 5.29 -4.22
N GLU A 204 -0.83 4.48 -3.41
CA GLU A 204 -0.28 4.91 -2.11
C GLU A 204 0.73 6.06 -2.25
N GLY A 205 1.55 6.05 -3.31
CA GLY A 205 2.48 7.14 -3.63
C GLY A 205 1.76 8.41 -4.06
N MET A 206 0.72 8.28 -4.89
CA MET A 206 -0.11 9.40 -5.36
C MET A 206 -0.82 10.14 -4.21
N ASP A 207 -1.16 9.44 -3.13
CA ASP A 207 -1.81 10.05 -1.94
C ASP A 207 -0.88 10.98 -1.15
N LYS A 208 0.42 10.98 -1.45
CA LYS A 208 1.42 11.88 -0.83
C LYS A 208 1.61 13.17 -1.60
N LEU A 209 0.98 13.29 -2.76
CA LEU A 209 1.05 14.46 -3.61
C LEU A 209 -0.05 15.46 -3.24
N THR A 210 0.16 16.74 -3.55
CA THR A 210 -0.93 17.73 -3.49
C THR A 210 -2.04 17.36 -4.48
N PRO A 211 -3.30 17.78 -4.23
CA PRO A 211 -4.41 17.52 -5.14
C PRO A 211 -4.15 18.05 -6.56
N GLU A 212 -3.50 19.20 -6.69
CA GLU A 212 -3.14 19.79 -7.99
C GLU A 212 -2.12 18.92 -8.73
N PHE A 213 -1.05 18.52 -8.05
CA PHE A 213 -0.01 17.71 -8.68
C PHE A 213 -0.51 16.30 -9.02
N LYS A 214 -1.38 15.71 -8.18
CA LYS A 214 -2.09 14.45 -8.48
C LYS A 214 -2.87 14.56 -9.79
N LYS A 215 -3.57 15.68 -10.07
CA LYS A 215 -4.29 15.89 -11.34
C LYS A 215 -3.34 15.97 -12.53
N ASP A 216 -2.21 16.65 -12.40
CA ASP A 216 -1.23 16.78 -13.48
C ASP A 216 -0.60 15.43 -13.85
N VAL A 217 -0.34 14.57 -12.85
CA VAL A 217 0.15 13.21 -13.09
C VAL A 217 -0.93 12.35 -13.75
N LEU A 218 -2.18 12.37 -13.25
CA LEU A 218 -3.26 11.54 -13.80
C LEU A 218 -3.70 11.96 -15.21
N SER A 219 -3.58 13.25 -15.55
CA SER A 219 -3.88 13.76 -16.89
C SER A 219 -2.74 13.55 -17.90
N GLY A 220 -1.58 13.02 -17.47
CA GLY A 220 -0.41 12.82 -18.31
C GLY A 220 0.34 14.11 -18.67
N LYS A 221 0.02 15.24 -18.02
CA LYS A 221 0.73 16.52 -18.20
C LYS A 221 2.09 16.51 -17.52
N SER A 222 2.21 15.77 -16.42
CA SER A 222 3.47 15.60 -15.69
C SER A 222 4.42 14.65 -16.42
N LYS A 223 5.71 14.99 -16.46
CA LYS A 223 6.78 14.10 -16.94
C LYS A 223 7.27 13.12 -15.87
N LEU A 224 6.61 13.06 -14.71
CA LEU A 224 7.01 12.23 -13.59
C LEU A 224 6.86 10.75 -13.94
N ALA A 225 7.90 9.95 -13.73
CA ALA A 225 7.83 8.54 -14.03
C ALA A 225 6.98 7.80 -12.98
N LYS A 226 6.17 6.85 -13.45
CA LYS A 226 5.32 6.02 -12.59
C LYS A 226 6.11 5.30 -11.49
N LYS A 227 7.35 4.87 -11.79
CA LYS A 227 8.25 4.19 -10.86
C LYS A 227 8.64 5.10 -9.68
N ASP A 228 8.85 6.39 -9.93
CA ASP A 228 9.25 7.34 -8.89
C ASP A 228 8.09 7.55 -7.92
N VAL A 229 6.86 7.68 -8.44
CA VAL A 229 5.65 7.74 -7.60
C VAL A 229 5.47 6.46 -6.78
N GLN A 230 5.67 5.27 -7.38
CA GLN A 230 5.59 4.00 -6.65
C GLN A 230 6.59 3.94 -5.50
N ALA A 231 7.81 4.43 -5.69
CA ALA A 231 8.85 4.46 -4.67
C ALA A 231 8.46 5.34 -3.46
N LEU A 232 7.59 6.33 -3.66
CA LEU A 232 7.07 7.16 -2.57
C LEU A 232 6.26 6.38 -1.55
N LYS A 233 5.76 5.17 -1.83
CA LYS A 233 5.00 4.33 -0.88
C LYS A 233 5.62 4.24 0.51
N SER A 234 6.93 4.14 0.61
CA SER A 234 7.64 4.01 1.90
C SER A 234 7.98 5.35 2.54
N ALA A 235 7.81 6.47 1.84
CA ALA A 235 8.18 7.79 2.33
C ALA A 235 7.15 8.38 3.29
N LYS A 236 7.62 9.17 4.26
CA LYS A 236 6.76 9.91 5.20
C LYS A 236 7.07 11.39 5.09
N PRO A 237 6.61 12.06 4.04
CA PRO A 237 6.87 13.48 3.88
C PRO A 237 6.12 14.25 4.98
N SER A 238 6.74 15.32 5.49
CA SER A 238 6.15 16.19 6.51
C SER A 238 4.99 17.04 5.97
N ALA A 239 4.96 17.26 4.65
CA ALA A 239 3.90 17.96 3.94
C ALA A 239 3.62 17.28 2.58
N PRO A 240 2.41 17.43 2.00
CA PRO A 240 2.12 16.92 0.67
C PRO A 240 3.06 17.51 -0.40
N ILE A 241 3.52 16.67 -1.32
CA ILE A 241 4.53 17.02 -2.33
C ILE A 241 3.85 17.68 -3.54
N ASP A 242 4.31 18.86 -3.93
CA ASP A 242 3.67 19.68 -4.96
C ASP A 242 4.36 19.64 -6.33
N SER A 243 5.54 19.03 -6.42
CA SER A 243 6.38 19.16 -7.61
C SER A 243 7.26 17.92 -7.84
N MET A 244 7.69 17.75 -9.09
CA MET A 244 8.65 16.71 -9.47
C MET A 244 9.98 16.85 -8.73
N ALA A 245 10.45 18.09 -8.53
CA ALA A 245 11.71 18.33 -7.81
C ALA A 245 11.63 17.81 -6.37
N GLY A 246 10.52 18.08 -5.67
CA GLY A 246 10.31 17.57 -4.32
C GLY A 246 10.23 16.04 -4.27
N VAL A 247 9.62 15.39 -5.27
CA VAL A 247 9.63 13.92 -5.37
C VAL A 247 11.06 13.39 -5.52
N LEU A 248 11.86 13.96 -6.42
CA LEU A 248 13.22 13.50 -6.67
C LEU A 248 14.16 13.76 -5.49
N GLU A 249 13.98 14.88 -4.79
CA GLU A 249 14.74 15.21 -3.58
C GLU A 249 14.46 14.19 -2.46
N LEU A 250 13.18 13.92 -2.19
CA LEU A 250 12.78 12.94 -1.20
C LEU A 250 13.30 11.53 -1.53
N LEU A 251 13.27 11.14 -2.81
CA LEU A 251 13.79 9.84 -3.23
C LEU A 251 15.32 9.75 -3.05
N LYS A 252 16.06 10.82 -3.32
CA LYS A 252 17.50 10.88 -3.05
C LYS A 252 17.82 10.78 -1.57
N GLU A 253 17.06 11.48 -0.72
CA GLU A 253 17.22 11.38 0.74
C GLU A 253 16.98 9.94 1.22
N GLN A 254 15.97 9.26 0.67
CA GLN A 254 15.72 7.86 0.99
C GLN A 254 16.81 6.89 0.51
N GLU A 255 17.46 7.17 -0.62
CA GLU A 255 18.60 6.39 -1.10
C GLU A 255 19.79 6.56 -0.15
N ILE A 256 20.12 7.80 0.23
CA ILE A 256 21.20 8.10 1.19
C ILE A 256 20.94 7.45 2.55
N GLU A 257 19.72 7.50 3.07
CA GLU A 257 19.36 6.84 4.33
C GLU A 257 19.49 5.31 4.25
N LYS A 258 19.11 4.70 3.14
CA LYS A 258 19.24 3.25 2.94
C LYS A 258 20.70 2.83 2.84
N ASP A 259 21.51 3.61 2.13
CA ASP A 259 22.93 3.36 1.98
C ASP A 259 23.62 3.43 3.35
N HIS A 260 23.37 4.49 4.14
CA HIS A 260 23.89 4.59 5.51
C HIS A 260 23.41 3.49 6.46
N GLN A 261 22.14 3.07 6.36
CA GLN A 261 21.63 1.94 7.15
C GLN A 261 22.25 0.60 6.72
N SER A 262 22.62 0.46 5.45
CA SER A 262 23.32 -0.73 4.96
C SER A 262 24.77 -0.75 5.44
N GLU A 263 25.47 0.38 5.41
CA GLU A 263 26.83 0.55 5.95
C GLU A 263 26.87 0.27 7.45
N GLN A 264 25.96 0.85 8.24
CA GLN A 264 25.89 0.61 9.69
C GLN A 264 25.60 -0.85 10.05
N LYS A 265 24.76 -1.54 9.27
CA LYS A 265 24.52 -2.98 9.47
C LYS A 265 25.73 -3.82 9.13
N VAL A 266 26.52 -3.41 8.13
CA VAL A 266 27.78 -4.08 7.80
C VAL A 266 28.77 -3.88 8.94
N ASP A 267 28.92 -2.65 9.45
CA ASP A 267 29.79 -2.36 10.60
C ASP A 267 29.37 -3.11 11.87
N GLU A 268 28.06 -3.18 12.19
CA GLU A 268 27.56 -3.98 13.33
C GLU A 268 27.82 -5.49 13.14
N LEU A 269 27.71 -6.00 11.91
CA LEU A 269 28.00 -7.40 11.61
C LEU A 269 29.50 -7.70 11.74
N VAL A 270 30.35 -6.78 11.29
CA VAL A 270 31.80 -6.84 11.43
C VAL A 270 32.18 -6.78 12.91
N ASP A 271 31.71 -5.77 13.65
CA ASP A 271 31.98 -5.64 15.09
C ASP A 271 31.50 -6.85 15.87
N ARG A 272 30.33 -7.41 15.55
CA ARG A 272 29.86 -8.65 16.19
C ARG A 272 30.72 -9.86 15.85
N ALA A 273 31.22 -9.97 14.62
CA ALA A 273 32.11 -11.04 14.21
C ALA A 273 33.51 -10.93 14.86
N PHE A 274 34.00 -9.71 15.11
CA PHE A 274 35.33 -9.45 15.66
C PHE A 274 35.37 -9.15 17.17
N SER A 275 34.23 -8.93 17.84
CA SER A 275 34.14 -8.70 19.29
C SER A 275 34.60 -9.87 20.17
N GLY A 276 34.86 -11.04 19.58
CA GLY A 276 35.42 -12.22 20.25
C GLY A 276 36.94 -12.38 20.15
N TYR A 277 37.64 -11.52 19.39
CA TYR A 277 39.10 -11.58 19.23
C TYR A 277 39.77 -10.45 20.03
N ASP A 278 40.06 -10.74 21.29
CA ASP A 278 40.87 -9.87 22.13
C ASP A 278 42.36 -9.99 21.72
N LEU A 279 42.90 -8.94 21.11
CA LEU A 279 44.31 -8.87 20.65
C LEU A 279 45.28 -8.48 21.76
N ASN A 280 44.86 -8.44 23.03
CA ASN A 280 45.74 -8.16 24.16
C ASN A 280 45.59 -9.20 25.27
N ASN A 281 46.11 -10.41 25.03
CA ASN A 281 46.58 -11.25 26.13
C ASN A 281 47.76 -12.09 25.67
N ASP A 282 48.95 -11.55 25.95
CA ASP A 282 50.16 -12.33 26.09
C ASP A 282 50.13 -13.01 27.47
N GLU A 283 50.45 -14.31 27.48
CA GLU A 283 50.63 -15.21 28.63
C GLU A 283 49.42 -15.48 29.57
N SER A 284 48.77 -16.63 29.39
CA SER A 284 48.76 -17.71 30.41
C SER A 284 47.89 -18.91 30.00
N GLU A 285 48.42 -20.10 30.29
CA GLU A 285 47.77 -21.39 30.15
C GLU A 285 46.40 -21.46 30.85
N GLY A 286 45.40 -22.06 30.21
CA GLY A 286 44.31 -22.71 30.94
C GLY A 286 42.91 -22.66 30.35
N SER A 287 42.41 -23.85 30.01
CA SER A 287 41.00 -24.25 29.99
C SER A 287 40.14 -23.84 28.79
N VAL A 288 39.89 -24.84 27.95
CA VAL A 288 38.78 -24.94 27.00
C VAL A 288 37.44 -24.82 27.75
N ASN A 289 36.58 -23.90 27.33
CA ASN A 289 35.15 -24.00 27.58
C ASN A 289 34.39 -23.68 26.28
N THR A 290 33.86 -24.75 25.68
CA THR A 290 32.91 -24.74 24.56
C THR A 290 31.62 -24.06 24.97
N ALA A 291 31.32 -22.89 24.40
CA ALA A 291 29.97 -22.31 24.42
C ALA A 291 29.23 -22.72 23.15
N GLN A 292 28.59 -23.88 23.23
CA GLN A 292 27.54 -24.32 22.32
C GLN A 292 26.47 -23.21 22.24
N THR A 293 26.31 -22.58 21.08
CA THR A 293 25.13 -21.76 20.79
C THR A 293 24.23 -22.56 19.86
N ASP A 294 23.05 -22.91 20.37
CA ASP A 294 22.06 -23.75 19.72
C ASP A 294 21.61 -23.19 18.36
N LEU A 295 21.89 -23.94 17.31
CA LEU A 295 21.52 -23.69 15.91
C LEU A 295 20.17 -24.30 15.51
N ASN A 296 19.25 -24.50 16.46
CA ASN A 296 17.95 -25.11 16.20
C ASN A 296 16.80 -24.13 16.43
N GLN A 297 16.51 -23.26 15.45
CA GLN A 297 15.17 -22.69 15.22
C GLN A 297 15.11 -21.82 13.94
N LEU A 298 15.30 -22.43 12.77
CA LEU A 298 14.73 -21.91 11.51
C LEU A 298 14.30 -23.11 10.64
N ASP A 299 12.99 -23.30 10.55
CA ASP A 299 12.35 -24.33 9.73
C ASP A 299 12.68 -24.17 8.24
N ALA A 300 12.77 -25.33 7.59
CA ALA A 300 13.24 -25.59 6.25
C ALA A 300 12.57 -24.77 5.13
N PHE A 301 13.40 -24.21 4.24
CA PHE A 301 13.02 -23.96 2.85
C PHE A 301 13.70 -25.00 1.96
N ASN A 302 12.86 -25.79 1.28
CA ASN A 302 13.20 -26.87 0.38
C ASN A 302 13.76 -26.30 -0.94
N LEU A 303 14.94 -26.76 -1.37
CA LEU A 303 15.62 -26.30 -2.59
C LEU A 303 15.90 -27.48 -3.54
N ASP A 304 14.86 -28.24 -3.86
CA ASP A 304 14.84 -29.17 -4.99
C ASP A 304 14.24 -28.46 -6.22
N GLU A 305 15.03 -27.64 -6.90
CA GLU A 305 14.93 -27.36 -8.34
C GLU A 305 15.95 -26.28 -8.73
N PHE A 306 17.21 -26.67 -8.98
CA PHE A 306 18.06 -26.07 -10.03
C PHE A 306 19.38 -26.83 -10.11
N LYS A 307 19.39 -27.98 -10.80
CA LYS A 307 20.61 -28.53 -11.42
C LYS A 307 20.29 -28.82 -12.87
N GLY A 308 20.84 -27.98 -13.75
CA GLY A 308 20.83 -28.17 -15.19
C GLY A 308 22.09 -27.51 -15.75
N ASP A 309 23.02 -28.37 -16.14
CA ASP A 309 24.13 -28.17 -17.06
C ASP A 309 25.24 -27.18 -16.68
N LEU A 310 26.42 -27.73 -16.41
CA LEU A 310 27.51 -27.70 -17.39
C LEU A 310 28.59 -28.74 -17.05
N GLN A 311 29.04 -29.42 -18.10
CA GLN A 311 29.80 -30.66 -18.15
C GLN A 311 31.32 -30.48 -17.90
N GLU A 312 31.94 -31.57 -17.41
CA GLU A 312 33.23 -32.21 -17.77
C GLU A 312 34.36 -31.34 -18.35
N SER A 313 35.66 -31.40 -18.02
CA SER A 313 36.60 -32.41 -17.47
C SER A 313 38.04 -31.89 -17.81
N PRO A 314 39.19 -32.57 -17.57
CA PRO A 314 39.58 -33.50 -16.51
C PRO A 314 41.01 -33.24 -15.93
N ALA A 315 41.31 -34.07 -14.92
CA ALA A 315 42.55 -34.45 -14.23
C ALA A 315 43.93 -34.33 -14.91
N ILE A 316 44.96 -34.21 -14.04
CA ILE A 316 46.31 -34.79 -14.26
C ILE A 316 46.75 -35.53 -12.98
N GLU A 317 47.22 -36.76 -13.20
CA GLU A 317 47.79 -37.73 -12.25
C GLU A 317 49.26 -37.46 -11.90
N ASN A 318 49.68 -37.99 -10.72
CA ASN A 318 50.91 -38.75 -10.40
C ASN A 318 51.40 -38.40 -8.97
N SER A 319 52.12 -39.20 -8.19
CA SER A 319 52.29 -40.64 -7.89
C SER A 319 53.54 -40.74 -6.98
N ALA A 320 53.55 -41.72 -6.06
CA ALA A 320 54.72 -42.35 -5.39
C ALA A 320 55.43 -41.68 -4.17
N ASP A 321 55.28 -42.38 -3.04
CA ASP A 321 56.27 -42.93 -2.09
C ASP A 321 57.16 -42.11 -1.11
N SER A 322 56.91 -42.45 0.17
CA SER A 322 57.82 -42.86 1.26
C SER A 322 58.75 -41.88 2.03
N GLU A 323 58.43 -41.82 3.32
CA GLU A 323 59.30 -41.95 4.52
C GLU A 323 60.02 -40.76 5.17
N SER A 324 59.87 -40.75 6.51
CA SER A 324 60.67 -40.18 7.61
C SER A 324 60.50 -38.72 8.07
N THR A 325 59.90 -38.64 9.27
CA THR A 325 59.95 -37.65 10.36
C THR A 325 61.15 -36.71 10.43
N GLU A 326 60.86 -35.41 10.59
CA GLU A 326 61.46 -34.52 11.60
C GLU A 326 60.53 -33.30 11.83
N ILE A 327 60.22 -33.02 13.10
CA ILE A 327 59.28 -31.98 13.54
C ILE A 327 60.09 -30.69 13.73
N TYR A 328 59.77 -29.66 12.95
CA TYR A 328 60.02 -28.27 13.30
C TYR A 328 58.67 -27.53 13.19
N GLU A 329 58.19 -27.03 14.33
CA GLU A 329 57.04 -26.15 14.41
C GLU A 329 57.34 -24.87 13.63
N THR A 330 56.59 -24.65 12.55
CA THR A 330 56.51 -23.36 11.86
C THR A 330 55.13 -22.77 12.15
N GLU A 331 55.10 -21.50 12.53
CA GLU A 331 53.88 -20.76 12.85
C GLU A 331 52.87 -20.82 11.71
N PRO A 332 51.55 -20.81 11.99
CA PRO A 332 50.53 -20.94 10.96
C PRO A 332 50.46 -19.67 10.11
N VAL A 333 51.06 -19.72 8.93
CA VAL A 333 50.79 -18.78 7.85
C VAL A 333 49.49 -19.23 7.19
N LEU A 334 48.44 -18.40 7.30
CA LEU A 334 47.17 -18.63 6.59
C LEU A 334 47.46 -18.86 5.10
N THR A 335 47.02 -20.01 4.58
CA THR A 335 47.23 -20.33 3.17
C THR A 335 46.09 -19.77 2.32
N VAL A 336 46.40 -19.37 1.09
CA VAL A 336 45.44 -18.74 0.16
C VAL A 336 44.20 -19.63 -0.08
N GLU A 337 44.34 -20.94 0.05
CA GLU A 337 43.28 -21.94 -0.15
C GLU A 337 42.24 -21.95 0.99
N GLU A 338 42.62 -21.59 2.22
CA GLU A 338 41.69 -21.47 3.36
C GLU A 338 40.83 -20.20 3.22
N VAL A 339 41.43 -19.11 2.75
CA VAL A 339 40.72 -17.84 2.47
C VAL A 339 39.74 -18.00 1.30
N GLU A 340 40.10 -18.77 0.27
CA GLU A 340 39.18 -19.08 -0.83
C GLU A 340 37.99 -19.93 -0.38
N GLY A 341 38.17 -20.86 0.56
CA GLY A 341 37.10 -21.68 1.14
C GLY A 341 36.02 -20.85 1.84
N ASP A 342 36.44 -19.93 2.70
CA ASP A 342 35.54 -19.06 3.48
C ASP A 342 34.83 -18.03 2.60
N LEU A 343 35.52 -17.50 1.58
CA LEU A 343 34.91 -16.61 0.58
C LEU A 343 33.82 -17.30 -0.24
N LYS A 344 33.99 -18.59 -0.54
CA LYS A 344 32.99 -19.39 -1.26
C LYS A 344 31.74 -19.61 -0.42
N GLN A 345 31.91 -19.80 0.88
CA GLN A 345 30.81 -19.94 1.84
C GLN A 345 30.03 -18.61 2.02
N LEU A 346 30.72 -17.47 1.94
CA LEU A 346 30.09 -16.14 1.89
C LEU A 346 29.33 -15.90 0.57
N PHE A 347 29.82 -16.45 -0.56
CA PHE A 347 29.14 -16.37 -1.85
C PHE A 347 27.78 -17.08 -1.87
N GLU A 348 27.64 -18.18 -1.13
CA GLU A 348 26.37 -18.92 -0.99
C GLU A 348 25.30 -18.14 -0.18
N GLN A 349 25.68 -17.08 0.54
CA GLN A 349 24.76 -16.25 1.34
C GLN A 349 24.11 -15.07 0.58
N HIS A 350 24.15 -15.05 -0.76
CA HIS A 350 23.51 -14.01 -1.59
C HIS A 350 23.91 -12.55 -1.24
N LEU A 351 25.19 -12.30 -0.90
CA LEU A 351 25.67 -10.93 -0.73
C LEU A 351 25.72 -10.19 -2.08
N SER A 352 25.43 -8.88 -2.06
CA SER A 352 25.54 -8.05 -3.27
C SER A 352 26.99 -7.92 -3.71
N LYS A 353 27.21 -7.76 -5.02
CA LYS A 353 28.55 -7.66 -5.62
C LYS A 353 29.38 -6.53 -5.01
N ASP A 354 28.74 -5.43 -4.62
CA ASP A 354 29.41 -4.28 -4.02
C ASP A 354 29.91 -4.57 -2.60
N VAL A 355 29.15 -5.36 -1.82
CA VAL A 355 29.55 -5.79 -0.47
C VAL A 355 30.75 -6.74 -0.53
N LEU A 356 30.77 -7.66 -1.51
CA LEU A 356 31.90 -8.55 -1.73
C LEU A 356 33.19 -7.77 -2.06
N ILE A 357 33.09 -6.73 -2.90
CA ILE A 357 34.24 -5.89 -3.26
C ILE A 357 34.78 -5.16 -2.01
N GLN A 358 33.90 -4.66 -1.14
CA GLN A 358 34.33 -3.99 0.09
C GLN A 358 35.02 -4.94 1.08
N ILE A 359 34.49 -6.16 1.24
CA ILE A 359 35.11 -7.19 2.10
C ILE A 359 36.50 -7.57 1.57
N ILE A 360 36.64 -7.78 0.26
CA ILE A 360 37.93 -8.13 -0.36
C ILE A 360 38.96 -7.00 -0.17
N ASN A 361 38.56 -5.74 -0.39
CA ASN A 361 39.45 -4.60 -0.20
C ASN A 361 39.90 -4.48 1.27
N LYS A 362 38.99 -4.70 2.21
CA LYS A 362 39.31 -4.63 3.66
C LYS A 362 40.23 -5.78 4.10
N ALA A 363 40.01 -6.98 3.60
CA ALA A 363 40.91 -8.12 3.82
C ALA A 363 42.32 -7.84 3.26
N GLY A 364 42.40 -7.22 2.06
CA GLY A 364 43.67 -6.80 1.46
C GLY A 364 44.42 -5.74 2.30
N GLU A 365 43.71 -4.78 2.89
CA GLU A 365 44.31 -3.79 3.81
C GLU A 365 44.88 -4.45 5.08
N LEU A 366 44.16 -5.42 5.66
CA LEU A 366 44.57 -6.12 6.88
C LEU A 366 45.77 -7.06 6.65
N LEU A 367 45.86 -7.66 5.47
CA LEU A 367 47.02 -8.48 5.10
C LEU A 367 48.26 -7.62 4.81
N ASN A 368 48.09 -6.41 4.28
CA ASN A 368 49.20 -5.46 4.04
C ASN A 368 49.65 -4.68 5.28
N LEU A 369 48.97 -4.83 6.43
CA LEU A 369 49.39 -4.28 7.72
C LEU A 369 50.31 -5.25 8.49
N ARG A 370 50.70 -6.36 7.87
CA ARG A 370 51.52 -7.42 8.44
C ARG A 370 52.85 -7.53 7.66
N ASP A 371 53.56 -6.41 7.53
CA ASP A 371 54.97 -6.34 7.09
C ASP A 371 55.84 -5.68 8.18
#